data_AF-R6A2L6-F1
#
_entry.id   AF-R6A2L6-F1
#
_cell.length_a   1.000
_cell.length_b   1.000
_cell.length_c   1.000
_cell.angle_alpha   90.00
_cell.angle_beta   90.00
_cell.angle_gamma   90.00
#
_symmetry.space_group_name_H-M   'P 1'
#
loop_
_entity.id
_entity.type
_entity.pdbx_description
1 polymer ?
#
loop_
_entity_poly.entity_id
_entity_poly.type
_entity_poly.pdbx_seq_one_letter_code
_entity_poly.pdbx_strand_id
1 'polypeptide(L)'
;MSVFTLFIKQFRSITHQFQQTYGDLNKYVLTLLLRQIRAEIKANRVPSLGLLTAYTEISYYIFSLDMHTTASYRLCSILECIVRWVDTCKDKNIKQELQNRIRREAKRILDIYKNEKCESNMNMEALNLLITLNRLIGYKLTIEQIESLFGINCNMEESYSKLNYFQICTLLYLIEKDNYYQSVKDILEREIISRFSEPQALKKSEGAHLFFDMMTCPYVEKCVGMNIIRKATGVSESQAYKKRSELAKPKRWFFDWDKNHALVYFLSKKEYHSPYE
;
A
#
# COMPACT_ATOMS: atom_id res chain seq x y z
N MET A 1 16.94 21.31 -21.38
CA MET A 1 16.36 19.94 -21.36
C MET A 1 16.33 19.50 -19.89
N SER A 2 15.20 19.03 -19.36
CA SER A 2 15.15 18.63 -17.94
C SER A 2 15.96 17.36 -17.70
N VAL A 3 16.45 17.16 -16.47
CA VAL A 3 17.16 15.94 -16.06
C VAL A 3 16.32 14.69 -16.37
N PHE A 4 15.01 14.76 -16.14
CA PHE A 4 14.07 13.70 -16.44
C PHE A 4 14.04 13.34 -17.94
N THR A 5 13.93 14.33 -18.84
CA THR A 5 13.91 14.09 -20.29
C THR A 5 15.22 13.48 -20.79
N LEU A 6 16.36 13.95 -20.27
CA LEU A 6 17.68 13.38 -20.59
C LEU A 6 17.78 11.92 -20.14
N PHE A 7 17.35 11.64 -18.90
CA PHE A 7 17.34 10.30 -18.34
C PHE A 7 16.49 9.34 -19.19
N ILE A 8 15.25 9.71 -19.53
CA ILE A 8 14.37 8.86 -20.34
C ILE A 8 14.99 8.56 -21.70
N LYS A 9 15.57 9.57 -22.36
CA LYS A 9 16.19 9.40 -23.67
C LYS A 9 17.34 8.40 -23.61
N GLN A 10 18.23 8.55 -22.63
CA GLN A 10 19.35 7.64 -22.43
C GLN A 10 18.89 6.24 -22.05
N PHE A 11 17.94 6.13 -21.11
CA PHE A 11 17.41 4.86 -20.65
C PHE A 11 16.81 4.06 -21.81
N ARG A 12 15.91 4.66 -22.60
CA ARG A 12 15.32 4.02 -23.79
C ARG A 12 16.37 3.65 -24.84
N SER A 13 17.36 4.51 -25.06
CA SER A 13 18.45 4.25 -26.00
C SER A 13 19.26 3.03 -25.58
N ILE A 14 19.60 2.89 -24.29
CA ILE A 14 20.33 1.74 -23.75
C ILE A 14 19.47 0.48 -23.86
N THR A 15 18.20 0.53 -23.46
CA THR A 15 17.30 -0.62 -23.57
C THR A 15 17.23 -1.15 -25.01
N HIS A 16 17.06 -0.25 -25.98
CA HIS A 16 16.99 -0.61 -27.39
C HIS A 16 18.34 -1.12 -27.93
N GLN A 17 19.44 -0.43 -27.63
CA GLN A 17 20.77 -0.77 -28.11
C GLN A 17 21.22 -2.17 -27.66
N PHE A 18 20.87 -2.56 -26.43
CA PHE A 18 21.29 -3.83 -25.85
C PHE A 18 20.19 -4.90 -25.83
N GLN A 19 19.06 -4.66 -26.53
CA GLN A 19 17.91 -5.58 -26.63
C GLN A 19 17.42 -6.11 -25.27
N GLN A 20 17.49 -5.27 -24.23
CA GLN A 20 17.08 -5.64 -22.88
C GLN A 20 15.57 -5.46 -22.69
N THR A 21 14.97 -6.19 -21.74
CA THR A 21 13.60 -5.89 -21.33
C THR A 21 13.58 -4.78 -20.27
N TYR A 22 12.46 -4.04 -20.19
CA TYR A 22 12.32 -3.03 -19.14
C TYR A 22 12.30 -3.64 -17.73
N GLY A 23 11.76 -4.85 -17.56
CA GLY A 23 11.74 -5.54 -16.26
C GLY A 23 13.14 -5.76 -15.68
N ASP A 24 14.08 -6.23 -16.50
CA ASP A 24 15.47 -6.46 -16.10
C ASP A 24 16.15 -5.18 -15.62
N LEU A 25 15.94 -4.09 -16.35
CA LEU A 25 16.55 -2.79 -16.05
C LEU A 25 15.86 -2.09 -14.87
N ASN A 26 14.55 -2.28 -14.70
CA ASN A 26 13.75 -1.58 -13.70
C ASN A 26 14.26 -1.83 -12.28
N LYS A 27 14.45 -3.11 -11.91
CA LYS A 27 14.95 -3.49 -10.58
C LYS A 27 16.31 -2.86 -10.31
N TYR A 28 17.20 -2.93 -11.30
CA TYR A 28 18.56 -2.41 -11.17
C TYR A 28 18.57 -0.89 -11.01
N VAL A 29 17.85 -0.16 -11.87
CA VAL A 29 17.80 1.30 -11.84
C VAL A 29 17.18 1.82 -10.55
N LEU A 30 16.06 1.26 -10.09
CA LEU A 30 15.45 1.67 -8.82
C LEU A 30 16.40 1.40 -7.64
N THR A 31 17.18 0.31 -7.69
CA THR A 31 18.18 0.02 -6.67
C THR A 31 19.32 1.04 -6.68
N LEU A 32 19.81 1.44 -7.86
CA LEU A 32 20.82 2.48 -7.99
C LEU A 32 20.33 3.84 -7.49
N LEU A 33 19.11 4.22 -7.84
CA LEU A 33 18.49 5.46 -7.37
C LEU A 33 18.36 5.47 -5.84
N LEU A 34 17.86 4.38 -5.26
CA LEU A 34 17.75 4.24 -3.80
C LEU A 34 19.11 4.35 -3.12
N ARG A 35 20.15 3.69 -3.68
CA ARG A 35 21.52 3.77 -3.15
C ARG A 35 22.06 5.20 -3.22
N GLN A 36 21.83 5.89 -4.34
CA GLN A 36 22.26 7.27 -4.52
C GLN A 36 21.57 8.19 -3.50
N ILE A 37 20.24 8.10 -3.36
CA ILE A 37 19.48 8.89 -2.37
C ILE A 37 20.00 8.65 -0.95
N ARG A 38 20.22 7.38 -0.56
CA ARG A 38 20.78 7.04 0.76
C ARG A 38 22.18 7.62 0.96
N ALA A 39 23.02 7.65 -0.09
CA ALA A 39 24.35 8.25 -0.02
C ALA A 39 24.30 9.77 0.16
N GLU A 40 23.40 10.46 -0.55
CA GLU A 40 23.17 11.90 -0.41
C GLU A 40 22.68 12.26 1.01
N ILE A 41 21.74 11.48 1.55
CA ILE A 41 21.25 11.62 2.94
C ILE A 41 22.39 11.43 3.92
N LYS A 42 23.20 10.36 3.77
CA LYS A 42 24.34 10.07 4.66
C LYS A 42 25.42 11.16 4.61
N ALA A 43 25.57 11.81 3.46
CA ALA A 43 26.48 12.93 3.28
C ALA A 43 25.92 14.26 3.86
N ASN A 44 24.76 14.24 4.54
CA ASN A 44 24.08 15.40 5.09
C ASN A 44 23.84 16.52 4.06
N ARG A 45 23.62 16.14 2.78
CA ARG A 45 23.30 17.11 1.74
C ARG A 45 21.90 17.66 1.96
N VAL A 46 21.74 18.97 1.80
CA VAL A 46 20.41 19.62 1.84
C VAL A 46 19.70 19.35 0.51
N PRO A 47 18.52 18.71 0.52
CA PRO A 47 17.84 18.40 -0.73
C PRO A 47 17.22 19.65 -1.35
N SER A 48 17.40 19.80 -2.67
CA SER A 48 16.68 20.80 -3.46
C SER A 48 15.39 20.23 -4.04
N LEU A 49 14.39 21.09 -4.27
CA LEU A 49 13.13 20.67 -4.89
C LEU A 49 13.35 19.99 -6.25
N GLY A 50 14.26 20.53 -7.07
CA GLY A 50 14.57 19.95 -8.38
C GLY A 50 15.13 18.54 -8.29
N LEU A 51 16.00 18.27 -7.31
CA LEU A 51 16.58 16.95 -7.09
C LEU A 51 15.52 15.95 -6.60
N LEU A 52 14.73 16.34 -5.60
CA LEU A 52 13.65 15.49 -5.06
C LEU A 52 12.60 15.17 -6.14
N THR A 53 12.25 16.16 -6.96
CA THR A 53 11.33 16.00 -8.09
C THR A 53 11.90 15.04 -9.12
N ALA A 54 13.17 15.20 -9.50
CA ALA A 54 13.82 14.30 -10.47
C ALA A 54 13.84 12.85 -9.97
N TYR A 55 14.23 12.60 -8.72
CA TYR A 55 14.19 11.25 -8.15
C TYR A 55 12.78 10.67 -8.14
N THR A 56 11.78 11.48 -7.79
CA THR A 56 10.38 11.06 -7.77
C THR A 56 9.89 10.70 -9.17
N GLU A 57 10.03 11.61 -10.13
CA GLU A 57 9.58 11.40 -11.52
C GLU A 57 10.26 10.19 -12.17
N ILE A 58 11.58 10.06 -12.01
CA ILE A 58 12.32 8.92 -12.56
C ILE A 58 11.86 7.61 -11.93
N SER A 59 11.69 7.57 -10.60
CA SER A 59 11.32 6.33 -9.91
C SER A 59 9.92 5.86 -10.30
N TYR A 60 8.96 6.80 -10.41
CA TYR A 60 7.62 6.49 -10.89
C TYR A 60 7.61 6.08 -12.35
N TYR A 61 8.37 6.76 -13.22
CA TYR A 61 8.48 6.39 -14.62
C TYR A 61 9.03 4.96 -14.77
N ILE A 62 10.15 4.65 -14.11
CA ILE A 62 10.74 3.31 -14.17
C ILE A 62 9.76 2.27 -13.64
N PHE A 63 9.13 2.50 -12.49
CA PHE A 63 8.11 1.59 -11.96
C PHE A 63 6.96 1.36 -12.96
N SER A 64 6.52 2.41 -13.67
CA SER A 64 5.41 2.32 -14.63
C SER A 64 5.70 1.47 -15.87
N LEU A 65 6.98 1.21 -16.20
CA LEU A 65 7.34 0.42 -17.37
C LEU A 65 7.17 -1.09 -17.16
N ASP A 66 7.26 -1.56 -15.91
CA ASP A 66 6.98 -2.94 -15.54
C ASP A 66 6.70 -3.00 -14.02
N MET A 67 5.41 -3.11 -13.68
CA MET A 67 4.88 -2.98 -12.33
C MET A 67 4.79 -4.33 -11.62
N HIS A 68 5.93 -4.87 -11.18
CA HIS A 68 5.99 -6.11 -10.41
C HIS A 68 6.36 -5.89 -8.93
N THR A 69 6.25 -6.95 -8.12
CA THR A 69 6.34 -6.86 -6.65
C THR A 69 7.64 -6.24 -6.16
N THR A 70 8.77 -6.67 -6.70
CA THR A 70 10.10 -6.14 -6.34
C THR A 70 10.23 -4.65 -6.64
N ALA A 71 9.78 -4.21 -7.82
CA ALA A 71 9.78 -2.81 -8.19
C ALA A 71 8.88 -1.97 -7.25
N SER A 72 7.74 -2.52 -6.81
CA SER A 72 6.87 -1.83 -5.85
C SER A 72 7.56 -1.58 -4.49
N TYR A 73 8.29 -2.57 -3.95
CA TYR A 73 9.05 -2.39 -2.70
C TYR A 73 10.16 -1.35 -2.84
N ARG A 74 10.84 -1.34 -4.00
CA ARG A 74 11.89 -0.36 -4.27
C ARG A 74 11.32 1.05 -4.39
N LEU A 75 10.21 1.23 -5.10
CA LEU A 75 9.51 2.51 -5.18
C LEU A 75 9.09 2.98 -3.78
N CYS A 76 8.45 2.11 -2.97
CA CYS A 76 8.04 2.46 -1.61
C CYS A 76 9.23 2.88 -0.73
N SER A 77 10.38 2.20 -0.88
CA SER A 77 11.62 2.53 -0.16
C SER A 77 12.21 3.87 -0.59
N ILE A 78 12.14 4.19 -1.88
CA ILE A 78 12.56 5.48 -2.41
C ILE A 78 11.67 6.59 -1.87
N LEU A 79 10.35 6.43 -1.91
CA LEU A 79 9.40 7.41 -1.39
C LEU A 79 9.62 7.67 0.10
N GLU A 80 9.80 6.62 0.90
CA GLU A 80 10.14 6.72 2.31
C GLU A 80 11.42 7.53 2.54
N CYS A 81 12.48 7.27 1.77
CA CYS A 81 13.74 8.02 1.87
C CYS A 81 13.57 9.50 1.49
N ILE A 82 12.89 9.77 0.37
CA ILE A 82 12.68 11.12 -0.15
C ILE A 82 11.82 11.96 0.80
N VAL A 83 10.72 11.39 1.32
CA VAL A 83 9.84 12.09 2.27
C VAL A 83 10.56 12.37 3.59
N ARG A 84 11.30 11.39 4.12
CA ARG A 84 12.11 11.62 5.33
C ARG A 84 13.24 12.63 5.10
N TRP A 85 13.83 12.64 3.90
CA TRP A 85 14.88 13.59 3.58
C TRP A 85 14.36 15.01 3.48
N VAL A 86 13.19 15.23 2.84
CA VAL A 86 12.59 16.57 2.80
C VAL A 86 12.17 17.07 4.18
N ASP A 87 11.84 16.17 5.12
CA ASP A 87 11.53 16.55 6.50
C ASP A 87 12.74 17.13 7.26
N THR A 88 13.96 16.94 6.75
CA THR A 88 15.17 17.62 7.27
C THR A 88 15.28 19.07 6.80
N CYS A 89 14.54 19.47 5.77
CA CYS A 89 14.46 20.85 5.31
C CYS A 89 13.51 21.68 6.17
N LYS A 90 13.94 22.91 6.49
CA LYS A 90 13.08 23.89 7.17
C LYS A 90 12.05 24.54 6.22
N ASP A 91 12.26 24.44 4.91
CA ASP A 91 11.38 25.05 3.91
C ASP A 91 10.13 24.18 3.66
N LYS A 92 8.99 24.66 4.16
CA LYS A 92 7.68 23.99 4.00
C LYS A 92 7.20 23.97 2.55
N ASN A 93 7.61 24.93 1.71
CA ASN A 93 7.19 24.99 0.30
C ASN A 93 7.77 23.82 -0.48
N ILE A 94 9.04 23.46 -0.23
CA ILE A 94 9.68 22.29 -0.87
C ILE A 94 8.93 21.01 -0.50
N LYS A 95 8.59 20.84 0.78
CA LYS A 95 7.81 19.69 1.25
C LYS A 95 6.45 19.60 0.57
N GLN A 96 5.70 20.71 0.52
CA GLN A 96 4.38 20.73 -0.10
C GLN A 96 4.44 20.41 -1.60
N GLU A 97 5.39 20.99 -2.32
CA GLU A 97 5.51 20.75 -3.77
C GLU A 97 5.97 19.33 -4.09
N LEU A 98 6.87 18.75 -3.29
CA LEU A 98 7.22 17.34 -3.39
C LEU A 98 6.00 16.44 -3.16
N GLN A 99 5.20 16.70 -2.12
CA GLN A 99 3.98 15.92 -1.88
C GLN A 99 3.00 16.04 -3.05
N ASN A 100 2.81 17.24 -3.61
CA ASN A 100 1.98 17.45 -4.80
C ASN A 100 2.52 16.68 -6.02
N ARG A 101 3.84 16.61 -6.18
CA ARG A 101 4.47 15.79 -7.22
C ARG A 101 4.18 14.30 -7.01
N ILE A 102 4.41 13.78 -5.80
CA ILE A 102 4.11 12.38 -5.45
C ILE A 102 2.64 12.05 -5.74
N ARG A 103 1.69 12.92 -5.35
CA ARG A 103 0.25 12.73 -5.64
C ARG A 103 -0.04 12.64 -7.14
N ARG A 104 0.57 13.51 -7.95
CA ARG A 104 0.41 13.51 -9.41
C ARG A 104 0.93 12.23 -10.05
N GLU A 105 2.14 11.81 -9.68
CA GLU A 105 2.73 10.59 -10.25
C GLU A 105 2.00 9.33 -9.76
N ALA A 106 1.61 9.27 -8.48
CA ALA A 106 0.78 8.21 -7.95
C ALA A 106 -0.55 8.06 -8.71
N LYS A 107 -1.22 9.18 -9.01
CA LYS A 107 -2.46 9.16 -9.81
C LYS A 107 -2.22 8.50 -11.18
N ARG A 108 -1.14 8.86 -11.87
CA ARG A 108 -0.80 8.25 -13.17
C ARG A 108 -0.63 6.74 -13.08
N ILE A 109 0.08 6.26 -12.05
CA ILE A 109 0.25 4.82 -11.80
C ILE A 109 -1.09 4.13 -11.56
N LEU A 110 -1.95 4.72 -10.72
CA LEU A 110 -3.27 4.16 -10.43
C LEU A 110 -4.18 4.14 -11.68
N ASP A 111 -4.09 5.16 -12.53
CA ASP A 111 -4.80 5.21 -13.82
C ASP A 111 -4.29 4.12 -14.79
N ILE A 112 -2.98 3.83 -14.81
CA ILE A 112 -2.42 2.72 -15.59
C ILE A 112 -2.95 1.38 -15.06
N TYR A 113 -2.91 1.14 -13.75
CA TYR A 113 -3.48 -0.07 -13.15
C TYR A 113 -4.95 -0.27 -13.49
N LYS A 114 -5.72 0.81 -13.50
CA LYS A 114 -7.13 0.79 -13.88
C LYS A 114 -7.33 0.38 -15.34
N ASN A 115 -6.47 0.85 -16.25
CA ASN A 115 -6.61 0.60 -17.69
C ASN A 115 -6.04 -0.77 -18.12
N GLU A 116 -4.99 -1.25 -17.46
CA GLU A 116 -4.34 -2.52 -17.81
C GLU A 116 -5.07 -3.76 -17.25
N LYS A 117 -6.02 -3.59 -16.31
CA LYS A 117 -6.69 -4.71 -15.63
C LYS A 117 -8.20 -4.67 -15.74
N CYS A 118 -8.73 -5.65 -16.48
CA CYS A 118 -10.16 -5.95 -16.62
C CYS A 118 -10.65 -7.02 -15.61
N GLU A 119 -9.78 -7.57 -14.76
CA GLU A 119 -10.15 -8.65 -13.83
C GLU A 119 -9.93 -8.29 -12.36
N SER A 120 -10.87 -8.73 -11.53
CA SER A 120 -11.29 -8.29 -10.18
C SER A 120 -10.25 -8.27 -9.05
N ASN A 121 -8.96 -8.42 -9.31
CA ASN A 121 -7.94 -8.49 -8.29
C ASN A 121 -6.97 -7.31 -8.40
N MET A 122 -7.13 -6.32 -7.51
CA MET A 122 -6.11 -5.29 -7.33
C MET A 122 -4.80 -5.99 -6.97
N ASN A 123 -3.77 -5.68 -7.75
CA ASN A 123 -2.43 -6.22 -7.55
C ASN A 123 -1.84 -5.76 -6.22
N MET A 124 -1.08 -6.66 -5.58
CA MET A 124 -0.38 -6.39 -4.32
C MET A 124 0.53 -5.16 -4.41
N GLU A 125 1.07 -4.89 -5.59
CA GLU A 125 1.90 -3.73 -5.91
C GLU A 125 1.15 -2.41 -5.71
N ALA A 126 -0.10 -2.32 -6.20
CA ALA A 126 -0.94 -1.15 -6.05
C ALA A 126 -1.37 -0.96 -4.59
N LEU A 127 -1.71 -2.05 -3.89
CA LEU A 127 -2.01 -2.03 -2.45
C LEU A 127 -0.82 -1.52 -1.63
N ASN A 128 0.39 -2.01 -1.90
CA ASN A 128 1.62 -1.55 -1.24
C ASN A 128 1.86 -0.04 -1.45
N LEU A 129 1.65 0.43 -2.68
CA LEU A 129 1.78 1.84 -3.01
C LEU A 129 0.73 2.68 -2.27
N LEU A 130 -0.53 2.26 -2.24
CA LEU A 130 -1.60 2.97 -1.54
C LEU A 130 -1.33 3.09 -0.03
N ILE A 131 -0.93 1.99 0.63
CA ILE A 131 -0.54 2.00 2.06
C ILE A 131 0.60 2.99 2.29
N THR A 132 1.63 2.94 1.43
CA THR A 132 2.81 3.83 1.53
C THR A 132 2.42 5.29 1.37
N LEU A 133 1.61 5.62 0.36
CA LEU A 133 1.15 6.98 0.09
C LEU A 133 0.28 7.53 1.23
N ASN A 134 -0.64 6.72 1.73
CA ASN A 134 -1.49 7.10 2.85
C ASN A 134 -0.65 7.41 4.08
N ARG A 135 0.35 6.58 4.38
CA ARG A 135 1.22 6.76 5.53
C ARG A 135 2.16 7.96 5.42
N LEU A 136 2.76 8.17 4.26
CA LEU A 136 3.77 9.20 4.06
C LEU A 136 3.21 10.61 3.90
N ILE A 137 2.10 10.73 3.17
CA ILE A 137 1.59 12.04 2.73
C ILE A 137 0.09 12.20 2.95
N GLY A 138 -0.54 11.30 3.72
CA GLY A 138 -1.97 11.33 3.99
C GLY A 138 -2.83 11.18 2.74
N TYR A 139 -2.35 10.41 1.75
CA TYR A 139 -3.11 10.20 0.51
C TYR A 139 -4.45 9.51 0.81
N LYS A 140 -5.53 10.11 0.31
CA LYS A 140 -6.90 9.63 0.44
C LYS A 140 -7.49 9.41 -0.95
N LEU A 141 -8.27 8.35 -1.08
CA LEU A 141 -9.02 8.03 -2.30
C LEU A 141 -10.42 8.63 -2.23
N THR A 142 -10.98 9.06 -3.35
CA THR A 142 -12.42 9.33 -3.44
C THR A 142 -13.21 8.01 -3.48
N ILE A 143 -14.52 8.07 -3.27
CA ILE A 143 -15.39 6.89 -3.38
C ILE A 143 -15.30 6.27 -4.79
N GLU A 144 -15.28 7.09 -5.83
CA GLU A 144 -15.17 6.62 -7.23
C GLU A 144 -13.82 5.92 -7.48
N GLN A 145 -12.75 6.40 -6.85
CA GLN A 145 -11.45 5.74 -6.91
C GLN A 145 -11.46 4.41 -6.16
N ILE A 146 -12.13 4.33 -5.01
CA ILE A 146 -12.31 3.06 -4.28
C ILE A 146 -13.05 2.05 -5.16
N GLU A 147 -14.20 2.43 -5.73
CA GLU A 147 -15.00 1.56 -6.59
C GLU A 147 -14.19 1.03 -7.78
N SER A 148 -13.53 1.95 -8.50
CA SER A 148 -12.78 1.58 -9.70
C SER A 148 -11.51 0.79 -9.42
N LEU A 149 -10.76 1.12 -8.37
CA LEU A 149 -9.49 0.45 -8.07
C LEU A 149 -9.71 -0.90 -7.38
N PHE A 150 -10.71 -1.02 -6.51
CA PHE A 150 -11.02 -2.27 -5.80
C PHE A 150 -12.02 -3.16 -6.55
N GLY A 151 -12.61 -2.68 -7.64
CA GLY A 151 -13.57 -3.44 -8.46
C GLY A 151 -14.90 -3.70 -7.73
N ILE A 152 -15.32 -2.76 -6.89
CA ILE A 152 -16.54 -2.85 -6.08
C ILE A 152 -17.52 -1.75 -6.47
N ASN A 153 -18.78 -1.93 -6.11
CA ASN A 153 -19.82 -0.91 -6.18
C ASN A 153 -20.26 -0.62 -4.74
N CYS A 154 -20.06 0.61 -4.28
CA CYS A 154 -20.33 0.98 -2.89
C CYS A 154 -21.83 0.97 -2.54
N ASN A 155 -22.71 0.75 -3.53
CA ASN A 155 -24.15 0.61 -3.34
C ASN A 155 -24.64 -0.84 -3.44
N MET A 156 -23.75 -1.82 -3.73
CA MET A 156 -24.11 -3.23 -3.88
C MET A 156 -23.26 -4.11 -2.96
N GLU A 157 -23.88 -4.73 -1.96
CA GLU A 157 -23.19 -5.60 -1.00
C GLU A 157 -22.48 -6.77 -1.69
N GLU A 158 -23.10 -7.38 -2.69
CA GLU A 158 -22.54 -8.57 -3.35
C GLU A 158 -21.21 -8.28 -4.05
N SER A 159 -20.95 -7.01 -4.39
CA SER A 159 -19.70 -6.61 -5.04
C SER A 159 -18.47 -6.78 -4.14
N TYR A 160 -18.65 -6.70 -2.81
CA TYR A 160 -17.56 -6.81 -1.84
C TYR A 160 -17.10 -8.26 -1.63
N SER A 161 -17.90 -9.25 -2.02
CA SER A 161 -17.56 -10.67 -1.94
C SER A 161 -16.30 -11.04 -2.74
N LYS A 162 -15.96 -10.24 -3.76
CA LYS A 162 -14.79 -10.44 -4.62
C LYS A 162 -13.48 -9.99 -3.98
N LEU A 163 -13.54 -9.20 -2.91
CA LEU A 163 -12.34 -8.66 -2.27
C LEU A 163 -11.54 -9.78 -1.59
N ASN A 164 -10.24 -9.81 -1.79
CA ASN A 164 -9.36 -10.67 -0.99
C ASN A 164 -8.97 -9.99 0.34
N TYR A 165 -8.39 -10.77 1.26
CA TYR A 165 -7.92 -10.32 2.58
C TYR A 165 -7.03 -9.07 2.51
N PHE A 166 -6.10 -8.99 1.55
CA PHE A 166 -5.20 -7.85 1.43
C PHE A 166 -5.96 -6.61 0.98
N GLN A 167 -6.91 -6.75 0.05
CA GLN A 167 -7.78 -5.66 -0.36
C GLN A 167 -8.65 -5.17 0.81
N ILE A 168 -9.26 -6.08 1.58
CA ILE A 168 -10.06 -5.73 2.76
C ILE A 168 -9.24 -4.95 3.78
N CYS A 169 -8.07 -5.47 4.16
CA CYS A 169 -7.24 -4.82 5.17
C CYS A 169 -6.70 -3.47 4.69
N THR A 170 -6.33 -3.38 3.41
CA THR A 170 -5.89 -2.11 2.81
C THR A 170 -7.04 -1.11 2.79
N LEU A 171 -8.24 -1.51 2.41
CA LEU A 171 -9.39 -0.60 2.38
C LEU A 171 -9.71 -0.07 3.78
N LEU A 172 -9.77 -0.94 4.80
CA LEU A 172 -9.90 -0.53 6.20
C LEU A 172 -8.80 0.43 6.66
N TYR A 173 -7.55 0.17 6.26
CA TYR A 173 -6.40 1.01 6.58
C TYR A 173 -6.48 2.41 5.94
N LEU A 174 -7.03 2.50 4.72
CA LEU A 174 -7.17 3.75 3.98
C LEU A 174 -8.34 4.61 4.48
N ILE A 175 -9.49 4.00 4.76
CA ILE A 175 -10.72 4.72 5.17
C ILE A 175 -10.74 5.06 6.67
N GLU A 176 -10.04 4.27 7.48
CA GLU A 176 -9.92 4.46 8.92
C GLU A 176 -11.29 4.58 9.63
N LYS A 177 -11.48 5.65 10.41
CA LYS A 177 -12.76 6.04 11.04
C LYS A 177 -13.31 7.34 10.46
N ASP A 178 -12.96 7.64 9.21
CA ASP A 178 -13.41 8.87 8.57
C ASP A 178 -14.88 8.72 8.11
N ASN A 179 -15.75 9.56 8.66
CA ASN A 179 -17.19 9.54 8.40
C ASN A 179 -17.54 9.68 6.91
N TYR A 180 -16.65 10.27 6.10
CA TYR A 180 -16.84 10.34 4.65
C TYR A 180 -16.99 8.95 4.00
N TYR A 181 -16.38 7.91 4.58
CA TYR A 181 -16.43 6.54 4.06
C TYR A 181 -17.39 5.62 4.83
N GLN A 182 -18.27 6.16 5.68
CA GLN A 182 -19.08 5.34 6.58
C GLN A 182 -19.91 4.27 5.84
N SER A 183 -20.50 4.62 4.68
CA SER A 183 -21.27 3.68 3.86
C SER A 183 -20.44 2.49 3.36
N VAL A 184 -19.22 2.77 2.89
CA VAL A 184 -18.24 1.75 2.46
C VAL A 184 -17.87 0.85 3.62
N LYS A 185 -17.60 1.45 4.80
CA LYS A 185 -17.23 0.72 6.01
C LYS A 185 -18.35 -0.22 6.47
N ASP A 186 -19.59 0.25 6.51
CA ASP A 186 -20.74 -0.55 6.98
C ASP A 186 -21.00 -1.78 6.10
N ILE A 187 -20.84 -1.65 4.78
CA ILE A 187 -20.95 -2.78 3.86
C ILE A 187 -19.76 -3.73 4.02
N LEU A 188 -18.55 -3.18 4.12
CA LEU A 188 -17.33 -3.97 4.30
C LEU A 188 -17.37 -4.79 5.61
N GLU A 189 -17.82 -4.21 6.72
CA GLU A 189 -17.97 -4.91 8.00
C GLU A 189 -19.03 -6.03 7.92
N ARG A 190 -20.15 -5.80 7.22
CA ARG A 190 -21.16 -6.84 6.96
C ARG A 190 -20.59 -7.99 6.13
N GLU A 191 -19.85 -7.69 5.08
CA GLU A 191 -19.19 -8.70 4.24
C GLU A 191 -18.14 -9.49 5.03
N ILE A 192 -17.31 -8.83 5.85
CA ILE A 192 -16.35 -9.53 6.73
C ILE A 192 -17.08 -10.51 7.65
N ILE A 193 -18.20 -10.09 8.27
CA ILE A 193 -19.02 -10.97 9.12
C ILE A 193 -19.65 -12.11 8.30
N SER A 194 -20.04 -11.85 7.05
CA SER A 194 -20.67 -12.83 6.14
C SER A 194 -19.73 -14.03 5.91
N ARG A 195 -18.42 -13.78 5.71
CA ARG A 195 -17.40 -14.80 5.43
C ARG A 195 -17.24 -15.86 6.51
N PHE A 196 -17.52 -15.52 7.75
CA PHE A 196 -17.44 -16.46 8.87
C PHE A 196 -18.73 -17.24 9.11
N SER A 197 -19.75 -17.03 8.27
CA SER A 197 -20.94 -17.89 8.23
C SER A 197 -20.68 -19.19 7.47
N GLU A 198 -19.64 -19.25 6.63
CA GLU A 198 -19.26 -20.44 5.90
C GLU A 198 -18.67 -21.50 6.85
N PRO A 199 -19.13 -22.77 6.79
CA PRO A 199 -18.49 -23.85 7.52
C PRO A 199 -16.99 -23.92 7.16
N GLN A 200 -16.14 -24.06 8.17
CA GLN A 200 -14.69 -24.18 7.99
C GLN A 200 -13.98 -22.92 7.44
N ALA A 201 -14.58 -21.72 7.57
CA ALA A 201 -13.93 -20.46 7.18
C ALA A 201 -12.50 -20.31 7.73
N LEU A 202 -12.24 -20.80 8.95
CA LEU A 202 -10.91 -20.76 9.59
C LEU A 202 -9.91 -21.80 9.06
N LYS A 203 -10.34 -22.80 8.27
CA LYS A 203 -9.40 -23.73 7.61
C LYS A 203 -8.75 -23.10 6.38
N LYS A 204 -9.38 -22.08 5.78
CA LYS A 204 -8.80 -21.30 4.69
C LYS A 204 -7.79 -20.32 5.28
N SER A 205 -6.57 -20.31 4.74
CA SER A 205 -5.50 -19.39 5.16
C SER A 205 -5.99 -17.95 5.22
N GLU A 206 -6.67 -17.48 4.18
CA GLU A 206 -7.24 -16.13 4.10
C GLU A 206 -8.24 -15.83 5.22
N GLY A 207 -9.14 -16.78 5.52
CA GLY A 207 -10.12 -16.65 6.59
C GLY A 207 -9.46 -16.61 7.97
N ALA A 208 -8.41 -17.39 8.20
CA ALA A 208 -7.64 -17.35 9.44
C ALA A 208 -6.91 -16.00 9.63
N HIS A 209 -6.23 -15.51 8.59
CA HIS A 209 -5.56 -14.19 8.63
C HIS A 209 -6.57 -13.08 8.94
N LEU A 210 -7.67 -13.03 8.17
CA LEU A 210 -8.72 -12.04 8.38
C LEU A 210 -9.31 -12.11 9.79
N PHE A 211 -9.58 -13.32 10.29
CA PHE A 211 -10.12 -13.52 11.64
C PHE A 211 -9.24 -12.88 12.70
N PHE A 212 -7.94 -13.17 12.68
CA PHE A 212 -7.01 -12.66 13.67
C PHE A 212 -6.81 -11.15 13.56
N ASP A 213 -6.61 -10.63 12.35
CA ASP A 213 -6.35 -9.20 12.17
C ASP A 213 -7.56 -8.32 12.51
N MET A 214 -8.79 -8.81 12.31
CA MET A 214 -10.00 -8.10 12.74
C MET A 214 -10.12 -7.96 14.26
N MET A 215 -9.46 -8.82 15.05
CA MET A 215 -9.46 -8.68 16.52
C MET A 215 -8.59 -7.50 16.97
N THR A 216 -7.56 -7.17 16.20
CA THR A 216 -6.60 -6.10 16.50
C THR A 216 -6.84 -4.83 15.68
N CYS A 217 -7.70 -4.88 14.66
CA CYS A 217 -7.97 -3.74 13.79
C CYS A 217 -8.58 -2.57 14.58
N PRO A 218 -7.95 -1.38 14.59
CA PRO A 218 -8.46 -0.23 15.33
C PRO A 218 -9.63 0.46 14.61
N TYR A 219 -9.83 0.17 13.33
CA TYR A 219 -10.81 0.82 12.45
C TYR A 219 -12.16 0.13 12.46
N VAL A 220 -12.23 -1.12 12.92
CA VAL A 220 -13.45 -1.92 12.96
C VAL A 220 -14.11 -1.82 14.33
N GLU A 221 -15.45 -1.80 14.34
CA GLU A 221 -16.21 -1.76 15.60
C GLU A 221 -16.04 -3.04 16.43
N LYS A 222 -16.08 -2.90 17.76
CA LYS A 222 -15.89 -4.05 18.67
C LYS A 222 -16.94 -5.15 18.46
N CYS A 223 -18.17 -4.76 18.12
CA CYS A 223 -19.29 -5.68 17.86
C CYS A 223 -19.03 -6.57 16.63
N VAL A 224 -18.31 -6.08 15.62
CA VAL A 224 -17.95 -6.85 14.44
C VAL A 224 -17.04 -8.02 14.82
N GLY A 225 -16.00 -7.76 15.62
CA GLY A 225 -15.13 -8.82 16.15
C GLY A 225 -15.89 -9.85 16.99
N MET A 226 -16.87 -9.42 17.79
CA MET A 226 -17.73 -10.34 18.54
C MET A 226 -18.59 -11.21 17.61
N ASN A 227 -19.20 -10.61 16.57
CA ASN A 227 -20.02 -11.32 15.60
C ASN A 227 -19.21 -12.34 14.80
N ILE A 228 -17.99 -11.99 14.40
CA ILE A 228 -17.04 -12.91 13.74
C ILE A 228 -16.77 -14.13 14.62
N ILE A 229 -16.43 -13.93 15.91
CA ILE A 229 -16.17 -15.04 16.84
C ILE A 229 -17.39 -15.94 17.01
N ARG A 230 -18.58 -15.34 17.17
CA ARG A 230 -19.82 -16.09 17.33
C ARG A 230 -20.09 -16.96 16.11
N LYS A 231 -19.99 -16.40 14.90
CA LYS A 231 -20.21 -17.15 13.66
C LYS A 231 -19.15 -18.24 13.43
N ALA A 232 -17.88 -17.93 13.68
CA ALA A 232 -16.79 -18.87 13.45
C ALA A 232 -16.70 -20.01 14.48
N THR A 233 -17.20 -19.82 15.71
CA THR A 233 -16.99 -20.77 16.82
C THR A 233 -18.26 -21.24 17.54
N GLY A 234 -19.43 -20.65 17.26
CA GLY A 234 -20.70 -21.03 17.88
C GLY A 234 -20.86 -20.68 19.36
N VAL A 235 -19.98 -19.84 19.92
CA VAL A 235 -20.02 -19.47 21.34
C VAL A 235 -21.11 -18.44 21.68
N SER A 236 -21.46 -18.35 22.97
CA SER A 236 -22.36 -17.32 23.48
C SER A 236 -21.74 -15.92 23.39
N GLU A 237 -22.56 -14.88 23.53
CA GLU A 237 -22.12 -13.48 23.44
C GLU A 237 -21.09 -13.10 24.51
N SER A 238 -21.31 -13.52 25.76
CA SER A 238 -20.37 -13.26 26.87
C SER A 238 -19.01 -13.94 26.64
N GLN A 239 -19.03 -15.17 26.10
CA GLN A 239 -17.82 -15.89 25.72
C GLN A 239 -17.11 -15.22 24.54
N ALA A 240 -17.85 -14.72 23.55
CA ALA A 240 -17.30 -14.01 22.40
C ALA A 240 -16.56 -12.74 22.83
N TYR A 241 -17.13 -11.97 23.77
CA TYR A 241 -16.47 -10.78 24.32
C TYR A 241 -15.13 -11.12 24.98
N LYS A 242 -15.12 -12.15 25.85
CA LYS A 242 -13.90 -12.60 26.53
C LYS A 242 -12.83 -13.06 25.54
N LYS A 243 -13.21 -13.91 24.57
CA LYS A 243 -12.31 -14.39 23.51
C LYS A 243 -11.76 -13.25 22.66
N ARG A 244 -12.60 -12.29 22.26
CA ARG A 244 -12.15 -11.10 21.51
C ARG A 244 -11.10 -10.33 22.29
N SER A 245 -11.34 -10.09 23.58
CA SER A 245 -10.39 -9.37 24.43
C SER A 245 -9.04 -10.10 24.51
N GLU A 246 -9.04 -11.43 24.64
CA GLU A 246 -7.83 -12.24 24.65
C GLU A 246 -7.09 -12.20 23.30
N LEU A 247 -7.81 -12.36 22.18
CA LEU A 247 -7.24 -12.33 20.83
C LEU A 247 -6.74 -10.95 20.40
N ALA A 248 -7.23 -9.87 21.03
CA ALA A 248 -6.77 -8.51 20.77
C ALA A 248 -5.50 -8.12 21.55
N LYS A 249 -5.11 -8.88 22.59
CA LYS A 249 -3.94 -8.59 23.45
C LYS A 249 -2.61 -8.39 22.70
N PRO A 250 -2.30 -9.16 21.64
CA PRO A 250 -1.05 -8.99 20.90
C PRO A 250 -0.91 -7.62 20.21
N LYS A 251 -1.99 -6.84 20.09
CA LYS A 251 -2.09 -5.55 19.38
C LYS A 251 -1.83 -5.62 17.87
N ARG A 252 -1.17 -6.67 17.39
CA ARG A 252 -0.93 -6.98 15.99
C ARG A 252 -0.90 -8.50 15.78
N TRP A 253 -1.51 -8.96 14.70
CA TRP A 253 -1.30 -10.29 14.17
C TRP A 253 -0.42 -10.23 12.92
N PHE A 254 -1.02 -10.19 11.72
CA PHE A 254 -0.29 -10.23 10.45
C PHE A 254 -0.24 -8.86 9.79
N PHE A 255 -1.35 -8.12 9.80
CA PHE A 255 -1.43 -6.78 9.25
C PHE A 255 -0.95 -5.73 10.27
N ASP A 256 -0.07 -4.82 9.85
CA ASP A 256 0.40 -3.73 10.70
C ASP A 256 -0.53 -2.52 10.61
N TRP A 257 -1.42 -2.39 11.59
CA TRP A 257 -2.37 -1.28 11.69
C TRP A 257 -1.74 0.02 12.19
N ASP A 258 -0.54 -0.03 12.80
CA ASP A 258 0.09 1.15 13.39
C ASP A 258 0.80 1.99 12.31
N LYS A 259 0.26 3.19 12.06
CA LYS A 259 0.82 4.16 11.10
C LYS A 259 2.12 4.81 11.55
N ASN A 260 2.56 4.62 12.80
CA ASN A 260 3.78 5.21 13.34
C ASN A 260 5.03 4.31 13.23
N HIS A 261 4.88 3.00 13.08
CA HIS A 261 6.01 2.08 12.85
C HIS A 261 6.81 2.41 11.57
N ALA A 262 8.08 2.83 11.67
CA ALA A 262 8.86 3.18 10.48
C ALA A 262 8.78 2.15 9.32
N LEU A 263 8.29 2.55 8.13
CA LEU A 263 8.12 1.67 6.95
C LEU A 263 9.42 0.97 6.58
N VAL A 264 10.55 1.64 6.81
CA VAL A 264 11.91 1.11 6.62
C VAL A 264 12.09 -0.25 7.29
N TYR A 265 11.48 -0.50 8.45
CA TYR A 265 11.59 -1.79 9.14
C TYR A 265 10.97 -2.94 8.33
N PHE A 266 9.81 -2.70 7.69
CA PHE A 266 9.14 -3.71 6.87
C PHE A 266 9.83 -3.89 5.51
N LEU A 267 10.25 -2.78 4.91
CA LEU A 267 10.89 -2.78 3.60
C LEU A 267 12.27 -3.44 3.66
N SER A 268 13.07 -3.12 4.70
CA SER A 268 14.42 -3.70 4.86
C SER A 268 14.41 -5.21 5.04
N LYS A 269 13.45 -5.80 5.76
CA LYS A 269 13.33 -7.26 5.88
C LYS A 269 13.21 -7.97 4.54
N LYS A 270 12.57 -7.34 3.55
CA LYS A 270 12.44 -7.87 2.19
C LYS A 270 13.68 -7.60 1.33
N GLU A 271 14.54 -6.65 1.72
CA GLU A 271 15.84 -6.43 1.07
C GLU A 271 16.85 -7.56 1.43
N TYR A 272 16.72 -8.20 2.59
CA TYR A 272 17.63 -9.25 3.08
C TYR A 272 17.34 -10.67 2.57
N HIS A 273 16.45 -10.86 1.58
CA HIS A 273 16.06 -12.19 1.07
C HIS A 273 16.66 -12.54 -0.30
N SER A 274 17.82 -11.99 -0.66
CA SER A 274 18.66 -12.62 -1.70
C SER A 274 19.84 -13.35 -1.07
N PRO A 275 19.70 -14.63 -0.67
CA PRO A 275 20.83 -15.47 -0.31
C PRO A 275 21.62 -15.97 -1.53
N TYR A 276 21.15 -15.73 -2.75
CA TYR A 276 21.80 -16.11 -4.01
C TYR A 276 21.66 -14.98 -5.05
N GLU A 277 22.28 -13.83 -4.76
CA GLU A 277 22.84 -12.93 -5.79
C GLU A 277 24.31 -12.69 -5.45
#